data_AF-A0A3I8FY68-F1
#
_entry.id   AF-A0A3I8FY68-F1
#
_cell.length_a   1.000
_cell.length_b   1.000
_cell.length_c   1.000
_cell.angle_alpha   90.00
_cell.angle_beta   90.00
_cell.angle_gamma   90.00
#
_symmetry.space_group_name_H-M   'P 1'
#
loop_
_entity.id
_entity.type
_entity.pdbx_description
1 polymer ?
#
loop_
_entity_poly.entity_id
_entity_poly.type
_entity_poly.pdbx_seq_one_letter_code
_entity_poly.pdbx_strand_id
1 'polypeptide(L)'
;MSRFPTETIIAPASTLKDFSGHTVAGAGKEIMPADAAARLYRIQNLSKTETLWFNDTGSVAAAGAPGSYALAPGGYYEFSSTHAVSVYATTVVAFSAARY
;
A
#
# COMPACT_ATOMS: atom_id res chain seq x y z
N MET A 1 5.77 -10.34 39.54
CA MET A 1 5.28 -10.30 38.14
C MET A 1 6.11 -9.28 37.37
N SER A 2 7.09 -9.75 36.60
CA SER A 2 7.93 -8.88 35.76
C SER A 2 7.11 -8.49 34.52
N ARG A 3 6.90 -7.19 34.30
CA ARG A 3 6.23 -6.68 33.10
C ARG A 3 7.18 -6.87 31.93
N PHE A 4 6.74 -7.55 30.87
CA PHE A 4 7.48 -7.58 29.60
C PHE A 4 7.70 -6.14 29.13
N PRO A 5 8.93 -5.76 28.75
CA PRO A 5 9.15 -4.45 28.16
C PRO A 5 8.43 -4.43 26.81
N THR A 6 7.35 -3.65 26.71
CA THR A 6 6.81 -3.24 25.41
C THR A 6 7.84 -2.31 24.79
N GLU A 7 8.70 -2.87 23.96
CA GLU A 7 9.62 -2.10 23.12
C GLU A 7 8.77 -1.25 22.17
N THR A 8 8.62 0.02 22.51
CA THR A 8 7.94 0.99 21.65
C THR A 8 8.92 1.34 20.55
N ILE A 9 8.86 0.62 19.43
CA ILE A 9 9.57 1.01 18.21
C ILE A 9 8.90 2.29 17.72
N ILE A 10 9.46 3.44 18.11
CA ILE A 10 9.10 4.72 17.51
C ILE A 10 9.68 4.68 16.10
N ALA A 11 8.85 4.35 15.11
CA ALA A 11 9.21 4.58 13.72
C ALA A 11 9.57 6.08 13.58
N PRO A 12 10.77 6.44 13.11
CA PRO A 12 11.16 7.83 13.02
C PRO A 12 10.18 8.57 12.11
N ALA A 13 9.47 9.55 12.66
CA ALA A 13 8.44 10.32 11.96
C ALA A 13 9.00 11.23 10.83
N SER A 14 10.28 11.10 10.46
CA SER A 14 11.01 12.03 9.60
C SER A 14 11.31 11.54 8.17
N THR A 15 10.96 10.30 7.79
CA THR A 15 11.19 9.77 6.42
C THR A 15 9.94 9.32 5.67
N LEU A 16 8.75 9.57 6.22
CA LEU A 16 7.50 9.14 5.60
C LEU A 16 7.29 9.86 4.26
N LYS A 17 7.48 9.14 3.16
CA LYS A 17 7.24 9.65 1.81
C LYS A 17 5.81 9.31 1.40
N ASP A 18 5.04 10.35 1.11
CA ASP A 18 3.65 10.22 0.67
C ASP A 18 3.56 9.85 -0.81
N PHE A 19 2.65 8.94 -1.12
CA PHE A 19 2.30 8.48 -2.46
C PHE A 19 0.78 8.36 -2.63
N SER A 20 0.01 9.03 -1.78
CA SER A 20 -1.45 9.08 -1.85
C SER A 20 -1.94 9.64 -3.20
N GLY A 21 -3.11 9.21 -3.66
CA GLY A 21 -3.61 9.65 -4.95
C GLY A 21 -4.90 8.98 -5.40
N HIS A 22 -5.08 8.92 -6.71
CA HIS A 22 -6.23 8.31 -7.36
C HIS A 22 -5.77 7.24 -8.36
N THR A 23 -6.54 6.14 -8.44
CA THR A 23 -6.37 5.10 -9.45
C THR A 23 -6.75 5.62 -10.84
N VAL A 24 -6.37 4.88 -11.87
CA VAL A 24 -6.93 5.03 -13.22
C VAL A 24 -7.98 3.94 -13.39
N ALA A 25 -9.19 4.30 -13.84
CA ALA A 25 -10.28 3.34 -13.99
C ALA A 25 -9.89 2.21 -14.95
N GLY A 26 -9.97 0.98 -14.46
CA GLY A 26 -9.71 -0.23 -15.27
C GLY A 26 -8.25 -0.43 -15.67
N ALA A 27 -7.30 0.32 -15.11
CA ALA A 27 -5.88 0.19 -15.44
C ALA A 27 -5.01 0.16 -14.17
N GLY A 28 -4.01 -0.73 -14.19
CA GLY A 28 -2.98 -0.78 -13.15
C GLY A 28 -2.03 0.41 -13.29
N LYS A 29 -1.70 1.06 -12.18
CA LYS A 29 -0.82 2.23 -12.13
C LYS A 29 0.25 2.02 -11.08
N GLU A 30 1.51 2.14 -11.48
CA GLU A 30 2.60 2.24 -10.51
C GLU A 30 2.46 3.53 -9.70
N ILE A 31 2.53 3.40 -8.37
CA ILE A 31 2.44 4.52 -7.43
C ILE A 31 3.74 4.73 -6.67
N MET A 32 4.58 3.69 -6.58
CA MET A 32 5.86 3.76 -5.91
C MET A 32 6.92 2.97 -6.70
N PRO A 33 8.07 3.58 -7.01
CA PRO A 33 9.18 2.86 -7.60
C PRO A 33 9.84 1.94 -6.57
N ALA A 34 10.51 0.89 -7.06
CA ALA A 34 11.33 0.00 -6.25
C ALA A 34 12.40 0.78 -5.47
N ASP A 35 12.68 0.35 -4.25
CA ASP A 35 13.68 0.95 -3.37
C ASP A 35 14.26 -0.12 -2.44
N ALA A 36 15.56 -0.39 -2.61
CA ALA A 36 16.28 -1.40 -1.84
C ALA A 36 16.49 -0.99 -0.36
N ALA A 37 16.35 0.30 -0.03
CA ALA A 37 16.45 0.81 1.33
C ALA A 37 15.10 0.80 2.07
N ALA A 38 14.00 0.54 1.36
CA ALA A 38 12.68 0.58 1.95
C ALA A 38 12.43 -0.60 2.87
N ARG A 39 11.71 -0.33 3.97
CA ARG A 39 11.48 -1.32 5.02
C ARG A 39 10.00 -1.59 5.27
N LEU A 40 9.19 -0.53 5.27
CA LEU A 40 7.78 -0.60 5.64
C LEU A 40 6.97 0.30 4.71
N TYR A 41 5.74 -0.16 4.43
CA TYR A 41 4.78 0.47 3.55
C TYR A 41 3.42 0.44 4.21
N ARG A 42 2.61 1.47 3.92
CA ARG A 42 1.19 1.46 4.21
C ARG A 42 0.39 1.79 2.97
N ILE A 43 -0.78 1.17 2.85
CA ILE A 43 -1.80 1.52 1.86
C ILE A 43 -3.18 1.47 2.50
N GLN A 44 -4.03 2.43 2.14
CA GLN A 44 -5.40 2.52 2.58
C GLN A 44 -6.31 2.78 1.39
N ASN A 45 -7.37 1.98 1.29
CA ASN A 45 -8.46 2.24 0.37
C ASN A 45 -9.39 3.30 0.98
N LEU A 46 -9.48 4.48 0.36
CA LEU A 46 -10.37 5.55 0.81
C LEU A 46 -11.75 5.50 0.15
N SER A 47 -11.98 4.54 -0.76
CA SER A 47 -13.33 4.27 -1.26
C SER A 47 -14.22 3.69 -0.17
N LYS A 48 -15.52 4.02 -0.25
CA LYS A 48 -16.57 3.45 0.59
C LYS A 48 -17.30 2.28 -0.06
N THR A 49 -17.11 2.06 -1.36
CA THR A 49 -17.90 1.10 -2.14
C THR A 49 -17.07 0.19 -3.03
N GLU A 50 -15.85 0.59 -3.39
CA GLU A 50 -15.03 -0.08 -4.39
C GLU A 50 -13.83 -0.78 -3.73
N THR A 51 -13.51 -1.98 -4.21
CA THR A 51 -12.29 -2.69 -3.83
C THR A 51 -11.09 -2.10 -4.55
N LEU A 52 -10.04 -1.79 -3.79
CA LEU A 52 -8.74 -1.41 -4.31
C LEU A 52 -7.87 -2.66 -4.40
N TRP A 53 -7.25 -2.91 -5.54
CA TRP A 53 -6.24 -3.96 -5.69
C TRP A 53 -4.85 -3.33 -5.65
N PHE A 54 -3.90 -3.95 -4.97
CA PHE A 54 -2.51 -3.51 -5.00
C PHE A 54 -1.59 -4.70 -5.24
N ASN A 55 -0.41 -4.44 -5.81
CA ASN A 55 0.61 -5.44 -6.06
C ASN A 55 1.96 -4.89 -5.57
N ASP A 56 2.62 -5.65 -4.70
CA ASP A 56 3.89 -5.31 -4.05
C ASP A 56 5.05 -6.20 -4.51
N THR A 57 4.86 -6.97 -5.58
CA THR A 57 5.91 -7.85 -6.17
C THR A 57 6.65 -7.18 -7.32
N GLY A 58 6.32 -5.93 -7.66
CA GLY A 58 6.86 -5.21 -8.82
C GLY A 58 6.08 -5.47 -10.12
N SER A 59 5.01 -6.26 -10.08
CA SER A 59 4.12 -6.46 -11.21
C SER A 59 3.01 -5.41 -11.23
N VAL A 60 2.31 -5.33 -12.36
CA VAL A 60 1.14 -4.44 -12.51
C VAL A 60 -0.06 -5.06 -11.79
N ALA A 61 -0.68 -4.30 -10.91
CA ALA A 61 -1.88 -4.70 -10.19
C ALA A 61 -3.07 -4.86 -11.16
N ALA A 62 -3.85 -5.91 -10.94
CA ALA A 62 -5.11 -6.14 -11.64
C ALA A 62 -6.03 -7.01 -10.79
N ALA A 63 -7.35 -6.96 -11.05
CA ALA A 63 -8.32 -7.77 -10.33
C ALA A 63 -8.05 -9.27 -10.51
N GLY A 64 -7.79 -9.98 -9.41
CA GLY A 64 -7.53 -11.42 -9.40
C GLY A 64 -6.21 -11.86 -10.06
N ALA A 65 -5.34 -10.93 -10.43
CA ALA A 65 -4.04 -11.28 -11.00
C ALA A 65 -3.08 -11.81 -9.92
N PRO A 66 -2.18 -12.75 -10.25
CA PRO A 66 -1.17 -13.26 -9.31
C PRO A 66 -0.37 -12.12 -8.66
N GLY A 67 -0.18 -12.20 -7.33
CA GLY A 67 0.50 -11.17 -6.55
C GLY A 67 -0.28 -9.88 -6.34
N SER A 68 -1.52 -9.78 -6.84
CA SER A 68 -2.43 -8.68 -6.52
C SER A 68 -3.31 -9.04 -5.34
N TYR A 69 -3.36 -8.16 -4.34
CA TYR A 69 -4.14 -8.32 -3.12
C TYR A 69 -5.34 -7.39 -3.13
N ALA A 70 -6.50 -7.91 -2.75
CA ALA A 70 -7.73 -7.13 -2.63
C ALA A 70 -7.78 -6.42 -1.27
N LEU A 71 -7.99 -5.11 -1.31
CA LEU A 71 -8.21 -4.25 -0.17
C LEU A 71 -9.64 -3.73 -0.20
N ALA A 72 -10.47 -4.25 0.70
CA ALA A 72 -11.88 -3.88 0.82
C ALA A 72 -12.06 -2.35 1.03
N PRO A 73 -13.25 -1.79 0.76
CA PRO A 73 -13.55 -0.38 1.05
C PRO A 73 -13.19 0.00 2.49
N GLY A 74 -12.49 1.12 2.68
CA GLY A 74 -11.96 1.56 3.98
C GLY A 74 -10.80 0.72 4.54
N GLY A 75 -10.39 -0.34 3.83
CA GLY A 75 -9.36 -1.27 4.26
C GLY A 75 -7.98 -0.60 4.38
N TYR A 76 -7.20 -1.10 5.34
CA TYR A 76 -5.83 -0.66 5.62
C TYR A 76 -4.91 -1.87 5.62
N TYR A 77 -3.72 -1.72 5.05
CA TYR A 77 -2.71 -2.76 5.06
C TYR A 77 -1.30 -2.19 5.16
N GLU A 78 -0.46 -2.85 5.94
CA GLU A 78 0.97 -2.58 6.05
C GLU A 78 1.76 -3.81 5.63
N PHE A 79 2.87 -3.57 4.94
CA PHE A 79 3.73 -4.64 4.44
C PHE A 79 5.17 -4.15 4.27
N SER A 80 6.07 -5.12 4.12
CA SER A 80 7.48 -4.88 3.79
C SER A 80 7.76 -5.40 2.39
N SER A 81 8.23 -4.54 1.49
CA SER A 81 8.64 -4.91 0.14
C SER A 81 9.84 -4.06 -0.29
N THR A 82 10.64 -4.51 -1.24
CA THR A 82 11.65 -3.63 -1.90
C THR A 82 11.28 -3.35 -3.35
N HIS A 83 10.17 -3.94 -3.82
CA HIS A 83 9.74 -3.86 -5.21
C HIS A 83 8.90 -2.61 -5.46
N ALA A 84 8.62 -2.36 -6.74
CA ALA A 84 7.66 -1.34 -7.12
C ALA A 84 6.25 -1.74 -6.66
N VAL A 85 5.46 -0.74 -6.26
CA VAL A 85 4.07 -0.95 -5.84
C VAL A 85 3.15 -0.32 -6.87
N SER A 86 2.18 -1.10 -7.31
CA SER A 86 1.13 -0.64 -8.22
C SER A 86 -0.26 -0.87 -7.64
N VAL A 87 -1.23 -0.10 -8.12
CA VAL A 87 -2.64 -0.15 -7.70
C VAL A 87 -3.58 -0.24 -8.89
N TYR A 88 -4.73 -0.85 -8.68
CA TYR A 88 -5.79 -1.02 -9.66
C TYR A 88 -7.16 -0.90 -8.99
N ALA A 89 -8.10 -0.25 -9.66
CA ALA A 89 -9.52 -0.36 -9.35
C ALA A 89 -10.33 -0.28 -10.65
N THR A 90 -11.52 -0.86 -10.66
CA THR A 90 -12.42 -0.80 -11.83
C THR A 90 -12.85 0.64 -12.13
N THR A 91 -12.99 1.46 -11.09
CA THR A 91 -13.32 2.89 -11.17
C THR A 91 -12.18 3.76 -10.63
N VAL A 92 -12.31 5.08 -10.77
CA VAL A 92 -11.38 6.03 -10.14
C VAL A 92 -11.66 6.09 -8.64
N VAL A 93 -10.69 5.65 -7.84
CA VAL A 93 -10.77 5.53 -6.38
C VAL A 93 -9.62 6.29 -5.75
N ALA A 94 -9.92 7.05 -4.69
CA ALA A 94 -8.91 7.66 -3.85
C ALA A 94 -8.26 6.62 -2.93
N PHE A 95 -6.96 6.73 -2.73
CA PHE A 95 -6.20 5.91 -1.80
C PHE A 95 -5.16 6.76 -1.06
N SER A 96 -4.81 6.33 0.16
CA SER A 96 -3.64 6.87 0.86
C SER A 96 -2.53 5.83 0.85
N ALA A 97 -1.30 6.24 0.56
CA ALA A 97 -0.17 5.33 0.58
C ALA A 97 1.10 6.04 1.02
N ALA A 98 1.96 5.36 1.76
CA ALA A 98 3.23 5.93 2.18
C ALA A 98 4.30 4.86 2.41
N ARG A 99 5.56 5.29 2.35
CA ARG A 99 6.75 4.49 2.61
C ARG A 99 7.56 5.09 3.75
N TYR A 100 8.06 4.25 4.65
CA TYR A 100 8.85 4.61 5.83
C TYR A 100 10.35 4.42 5.61
#